data_AF-A0A7Y0SJF5-F1
#
_entry.id   AF-A0A7Y0SJF5-F1
#
_cell.length_a   1.000
_cell.length_b   1.000
_cell.length_c   1.000
_cell.angle_alpha   90.00
_cell.angle_beta   90.00
_cell.angle_gamma   90.00
#
_symmetry.space_group_name_H-M   'P 1'
#
loop_
_entity.id
_entity.type
_entity.pdbx_description
1 polymer ?
#
loop_
_entity_poly.entity_id
_entity_poly.type
_entity_poly.pdbx_seq_one_letter_code
_entity_poly.pdbx_strand_id
1 'polypeptide(L)' 'ADGCEARIVILTVSDSPADIEAIVRSGADGYLLKDTEPDELVELLKQAHQGDKAYSQEVSKYLSERSEQEDVFDTLTD' A
#
# COMPACT_ATOMS: atom_id res chain seq x y z
N ALA A 1 -8.30 -6.52 -26.71
CA ALA A 1 -9.00 -6.11 -25.48
C ALA A 1 -8.74 -4.63 -25.34
N ASP A 2 -9.78 -3.80 -25.43
CA ASP A 2 -9.63 -2.38 -25.13
C ASP A 2 -9.22 -2.28 -23.65
N GLY A 3 -8.01 -1.79 -23.40
CA GLY A 3 -7.40 -1.82 -22.08
C GLY A 3 -8.13 -0.89 -21.13
N CYS A 4 -9.01 -1.43 -20.29
CA CYS A 4 -9.48 -0.72 -19.11
C CYS A 4 -8.38 -0.74 -18.06
N GLU A 5 -7.76 0.42 -17.86
CA GLU A 5 -6.87 0.65 -16.72
C GLU A 5 -7.75 0.82 -15.47
N ALA A 6 -7.76 -0.20 -14.61
CA ALA A 6 -8.51 -0.20 -13.37
C ALA A 6 -7.55 -0.01 -12.19
N ARG A 7 -7.97 0.78 -11.20
CA ARG A 7 -7.25 0.92 -9.93
C ARG A 7 -7.72 -0.17 -8.96
N ILE A 8 -6.80 -0.96 -8.43
CA ILE A 8 -7.08 -2.06 -7.51
C ILE A 8 -6.60 -1.68 -6.11
N VAL A 9 -7.56 -1.43 -5.22
CA VAL A 9 -7.33 -1.11 -3.81
C VAL A 9 -7.97 -2.19 -2.94
N ILE A 10 -7.19 -2.77 -2.01
CA ILE A 10 -7.68 -3.78 -1.06
C ILE A 10 -8.16 -3.09 0.21
N LEU A 11 -9.34 -3.48 0.73
CA LEU A 11 -9.88 -3.03 2.01
C LEU A 11 -10.11 -4.24 2.93
N THR A 12 -9.35 -4.34 4.01
CA THR A 12 -9.29 -5.55 4.85
C THR A 12 -9.13 -5.23 6.33
N VAL A 13 -9.39 -6.19 7.21
CA VAL A 13 -9.03 -6.09 8.64
C VAL A 13 -7.62 -6.59 8.92
N SER A 14 -6.96 -7.21 7.93
CA SER A 14 -5.62 -7.80 8.10
C SER A 14 -4.54 -6.74 7.98
N ASP A 15 -3.77 -6.56 9.04
CA ASP A 15 -2.52 -5.78 9.12
C ASP A 15 -1.27 -6.66 8.95
N SER A 16 -1.45 -7.93 8.56
CA SER A 16 -0.37 -8.91 8.39
C SER A 16 0.72 -8.39 7.44
N PRO A 17 1.99 -8.28 7.90
CA PRO A 17 3.12 -7.92 7.04
C PRO A 17 3.22 -8.77 5.77
N ALA A 18 2.96 -10.07 5.88
CA ALA A 18 3.01 -10.98 4.74
C ALA A 18 1.93 -10.68 3.68
N ASP A 19 0.72 -10.30 4.13
CA ASP A 19 -0.36 -9.94 3.22
C ASP A 19 -0.06 -8.60 2.52
N ILE A 20 0.42 -7.62 3.30
CA ILE A 20 0.83 -6.31 2.78
C ILE A 20 1.92 -6.49 1.71
N GLU A 21 2.97 -7.25 2.01
CA GLU A 21 4.05 -7.51 1.05
C GLU A 21 3.55 -8.20 -0.21
N ALA A 22 2.74 -9.26 -0.07
CA ALA A 22 2.23 -10.01 -1.22
C ALA A 22 1.41 -9.11 -2.15
N ILE A 23 0.54 -8.28 -1.58
CA ILE A 23 -0.36 -7.41 -2.34
C ILE A 23 0.40 -6.24 -2.96
N VAL A 24 1.30 -5.59 -2.21
CA VAL A 24 2.12 -4.49 -2.73
C VAL A 24 3.02 -4.99 -3.86
N ARG A 25 3.67 -6.16 -3.71
CA ARG A 25 4.51 -6.78 -4.75
C ARG A 25 3.71 -7.19 -5.99
N SER A 26 2.42 -7.50 -5.83
CA SER A 26 1.52 -7.79 -6.97
C SER A 26 1.16 -6.55 -7.80
N GLY A 27 1.56 -5.36 -7.35
CA GLY A 27 1.33 -4.10 -8.07
C GLY A 27 0.00 -3.43 -7.75
N ALA A 28 -0.66 -3.81 -6.65
CA ALA A 28 -1.90 -3.15 -6.22
C ALA A 28 -1.72 -1.63 -6.07
N ASP A 29 -2.76 -0.88 -6.39
CA ASP A 29 -2.80 0.59 -6.25
C ASP A 29 -3.07 1.01 -4.80
N GLY A 30 -3.48 0.10 -3.93
CA GLY A 30 -3.61 0.40 -2.52
C GLY A 30 -3.93 -0.78 -1.61
N TYR A 31 -3.69 -0.57 -0.31
CA TYR A 31 -4.01 -1.49 0.78
C TYR A 31 -4.45 -0.66 1.99
N LEU A 32 -5.73 -0.77 2.32
CA LEU A 32 -6.41 0.01 3.35
C LEU A 32 -6.95 -0.92 4.43
N LEU A 33 -6.90 -0.48 5.69
CA LEU A 33 -7.51 -1.18 6.80
C LEU A 33 -8.98 -0.75 6.94
N LYS A 34 -9.85 -1.67 7.35
CA LYS A 34 -11.28 -1.39 7.57
C LYS A 34 -11.54 -0.41 8.71
N ASP A 35 -10.54 -0.21 9.57
CA ASP A 35 -10.59 0.74 10.67
C ASP A 35 -10.14 2.16 10.22
N THR A 36 -9.76 2.35 8.95
CA THR A 36 -9.53 3.69 8.38
C THR A 36 -10.81 4.51 8.45
N GLU A 37 -10.69 5.74 8.95
CA GLU A 37 -11.83 6.65 9.09
C GLU A 37 -12.51 6.90 7.74
N PRO A 38 -13.86 6.97 7.66
CA PRO A 38 -14.58 7.04 6.39
C PRO A 38 -14.14 8.22 5.50
N ASP A 39 -13.89 9.39 6.08
CA ASP A 39 -13.44 10.57 5.33
C ASP A 39 -12.02 10.37 4.77
N GLU A 40 -11.13 9.74 5.54
CA GLU A 40 -9.78 9.39 5.10
C GLU A 40 -9.82 8.35 3.98
N LEU A 41 -10.66 7.32 4.10
CA LEU A 41 -10.88 6.31 3.07
C LEU A 41 -11.28 6.95 1.74
N VAL A 42 -12.21 7.92 1.77
CA VAL A 42 -12.64 8.63 0.56
C VAL A 42 -11.49 9.42 -0.07
N GLU A 43 -10.68 10.12 0.72
CA GLU A 43 -9.52 10.85 0.22
C GLU A 43 -8.46 9.93 -0.38
N LEU A 44 -8.14 8.81 0.27
CA LEU A 44 -7.20 7.80 -0.24
C LEU A 44 -7.69 7.18 -1.56
N LEU A 45 -8.99 6.92 -1.71
CA LEU A 45 -9.55 6.41 -2.96
C LEU A 45 -9.48 7.45 -4.09
N LYS A 46 -9.65 8.75 -3.79
CA LYS A 46 -9.45 9.82 -4.78
C LYS A 46 -7.99 9.91 -5.21
N GLN A 47 -7.04 9.74 -4.30
CA GLN A 47 -5.61 9.67 -4.62
C GLN A 47 -5.30 8.47 -5.53
N ALA A 48 -5.81 7.28 -5.21
CA ALA A 48 -5.69 6.10 -6.08
C ALA A 48 -6.23 6.36 -7.49
N HIS A 49 -7.37 7.05 -7.59
CA HIS A 49 -7.94 7.42 -8.87
C HIS A 49 -7.03 8.35 -9.70
N GLN A 50 -6.24 9.20 -9.03
CA GLN A 50 -5.26 10.09 -9.68
C GLN A 50 -3.95 9.40 -10.04
N GLY A 51 -3.77 8.13 -9.64
CA GLY A 51 -2.58 7.33 -9.92
C GLY A 51 -1.60 7.20 -8.76
N ASP A 52 -1.91 7.79 -7.61
CA ASP A 52 -1.12 7.64 -6.39
C ASP A 52 -1.39 6.31 -5.70
N LYS A 53 -0.50 5.90 -4.79
CA LYS A 53 -0.75 4.72 -3.95
C LYS A 53 -1.64 5.08 -2.76
N ALA A 54 -2.66 4.27 -2.51
CA ALA A 54 -3.58 4.43 -1.39
C ALA A 54 -3.25 3.44 -0.25
N TYR A 55 -2.54 3.92 0.76
CA TYR A 55 -2.20 3.12 1.94
C TYR A 55 -2.79 3.76 3.19
N SER A 56 -3.32 2.94 4.09
CA SER A 56 -3.68 3.43 5.42
C SER A 56 -2.42 3.87 6.17
N GLN A 57 -2.58 4.67 7.23
CA GLN A 57 -1.44 5.14 8.02
C GLN A 57 -0.56 4.00 8.53
N GLU A 58 -1.18 2.92 9.01
CA GLU A 58 -0.47 1.76 9.55
C GLU A 58 0.35 1.02 8.49
N VAL A 59 -0.24 0.79 7.32
CA VAL A 59 0.43 0.17 6.17
C VAL A 59 1.58 1.06 5.69
N SER A 60 1.36 2.36 5.60
CA SER A 60 2.38 3.35 5.21
C SER A 60 3.58 3.34 6.17
N LYS A 61 3.30 3.25 7.47
CA LYS A 61 4.33 3.15 8.51
C LYS A 61 5.15 1.87 8.35
N TYR A 62 4.49 0.73 8.23
CA TYR A 62 5.16 -0.56 8.02
C TYR A 62 6.05 -0.55 6.76
N LEU A 63 5.55 -0.01 5.65
CA LEU A 63 6.32 0.05 4.40
C LEU A 63 7.55 0.95 4.52
N SER A 64 7.44 2.06 5.27
CA SER A 64 8.56 2.99 5.52
C SER A 64 9.64 2.33 6.39
N GLU A 65 9.24 1.66 7.47
CA GLU A 65 10.16 0.93 8.36
C GLU A 65 10.87 -0.23 7.65
N ARG A 66 10.18 -0.88 6.70
CA ARG A 66 10.76 -1.94 5.87
C ARG A 66 11.80 -1.40 4.88
N SER A 67 11.53 -0.27 4.22
CA SER A 67 12.51 0.33 3.29
C SER A 67 13.78 0.77 3.99
N GLU A 68 13.68 1.33 5.21
CA GLU A 68 14.86 1.70 5.99
C GLU A 68 15.75 0.50 6.34
N GLN A 69 15.15 -0.68 6.56
CA GLN A 69 15.92 -1.90 6.81
C GLN A 69 16.63 -2.40 5.55
N GLU A 70 15.95 -2.42 4.41
CA GLU A 70 16.56 -2.81 3.11
C GLU A 70 17.78 -1.94 2.79
N ASP A 71 17.67 -0.61 2.95
CA ASP A 71 18.77 0.33 2.69
C ASP A 71 20.02 0.05 3.55
N VAL A 72 19.85 -0.33 4.82
CA VAL A 72 20.98 -0.64 5.72
C VAL A 72 21.69 -1.92 5.31
N PHE A 73 20.98 -2.96 4.86
CA PHE A 73 21.61 -4.19 4.40
C PHE A 73 22.37 -4.00 3.07
N ASP A 74 21.87 -3.15 2.17
CA ASP A 74 22.54 -2.82 0.91
C ASP A 74 23.90 -2.13 1.15
N THR A 75 24.04 -1.35 2.23
CA THR A 75 25.33 -0.73 2.61
C THR A 75 26.37 -1.70 3.19
N LEU A 76 25.97 -2.93 3.54
CA LEU A 76 26.89 -3.96 4.06
C LEU A 76 27.43 -4.88 2.95
N THR A 77 26.90 -4.76 1.73
CA THR A 77 27.30 -5.57 0.58
C THR A 77 28.46 -4.97 -0.25
N ASP A 78 29.14 -3.94 0.26
CA ASP A 78 30.40 -3.40 -0.27
C ASP A 78 31.66 -4.03 0.37
#